data_AF-A0A4Y3K971-F1
#
_entry.id   AF-A0A4Y3K971-F1
#
_cell.length_a   1.000
_cell.length_b   1.000
_cell.length_c   1.000
_cell.angle_alpha   90.00
_cell.angle_beta   90.00
_cell.angle_gamma   90.00
#
_symmetry.space_group_name_H-M   'P 1'
#
loop_
_entity.id
_entity.type
_entity.pdbx_description
1 polymer ?
#
loop_
_entity_poly.entity_id
_entity_poly.type
_entity_poly.pdbx_seq_one_letter_code
_entity_poly.pdbx_strand_id
1 'polypeptide(L)'
;MAGGDFEVTGADKLRTLSVKLKAAGDRDITNTLRRELRAGSKETRTAVKRSAIETLPARGGLNRWAATTPGITASLSGRNPSVRITQRKRGHDIAALDAGTVRHPIYGRRKTWVAQDITPGFFTKPIERDADKLRRLVTEKVSDAATRAASL
;
A
#
# COMPACT_ATOMS: atom_id res chain seq x y z
N MET A 1 -8.41 11.57 1.06
CA MET A 1 -7.17 10.95 0.57
C MET A 1 -6.04 11.49 1.44
N ALA A 2 -5.57 10.75 2.43
CA ALA A 2 -4.45 11.14 3.29
C ALA A 2 -3.34 10.11 3.06
N GLY A 3 -2.13 10.61 2.79
CA GLY A 3 -1.07 9.97 2.01
C GLY A 3 -0.60 8.57 2.40
N GLY A 4 0.07 7.94 1.43
CA GLY A 4 0.61 6.59 1.56
C GLY A 4 -0.37 5.45 1.28
N ASP A 5 -1.57 5.75 0.76
CA ASP A 5 -2.65 4.78 0.62
C ASP A 5 -3.17 4.72 -0.83
N PHE A 6 -3.02 3.56 -1.48
CA PHE A 6 -3.71 3.22 -2.72
C PHE A 6 -4.81 2.23 -2.42
N GLU A 7 -6.05 2.56 -2.78
CA GLU A 7 -7.23 1.74 -2.50
C GLU A 7 -7.99 1.42 -3.79
N VAL A 8 -8.30 0.14 -3.96
CA VAL A 8 -9.27 -0.32 -4.96
C VAL A 8 -10.54 -0.72 -4.22
N THR A 9 -11.61 0.05 -4.40
CA THR A 9 -12.94 -0.20 -3.81
C THR A 9 -13.89 -0.70 -4.89
N GLY A 10 -14.76 -1.66 -4.53
CA GLY A 10 -16.03 -1.83 -5.26
C GLY A 10 -15.93 -2.38 -6.68
N ALA A 11 -15.07 -3.36 -6.94
CA ALA A 11 -15.39 -4.30 -8.02
C ALA A 11 -16.60 -5.12 -7.55
N ASP A 12 -17.69 -5.22 -8.32
CA ASP A 12 -18.83 -6.10 -7.99
C ASP A 12 -18.36 -7.52 -7.65
N LYS A 13 -17.26 -7.94 -8.29
CA LYS A 13 -16.52 -9.17 -8.02
C LYS A 13 -15.98 -9.30 -6.59
N LEU A 14 -15.43 -8.22 -6.00
CA LEU A 14 -14.97 -8.19 -4.61
C LEU A 14 -16.14 -8.37 -3.63
N ARG A 15 -17.30 -7.79 -3.95
CA ARG A 15 -18.52 -7.94 -3.16
C ARG A 15 -19.05 -9.37 -3.23
N THR A 16 -19.15 -9.93 -4.42
CA THR A 16 -19.56 -11.34 -4.61
C THR A 16 -18.60 -12.29 -3.88
N LEU A 17 -17.29 -12.07 -3.99
CA LEU A 17 -16.29 -12.85 -3.27
C LEU A 17 -16.47 -12.72 -1.75
N SER A 18 -16.68 -11.51 -1.22
CA SER A 18 -16.87 -11.29 0.21
C SER A 18 -18.07 -12.04 0.78
N VAL A 19 -19.18 -12.08 0.04
CA VAL A 19 -20.39 -12.79 0.45
C VAL A 19 -20.14 -14.30 0.46
N LYS A 20 -19.52 -14.84 -0.60
CA LYS A 20 -19.18 -16.27 -0.68
C LYS A 20 -18.19 -16.71 0.40
N LEU A 21 -17.13 -15.94 0.63
CA LEU A 21 -16.15 -16.22 1.68
C LEU A 21 -16.73 -16.11 3.09
N LYS A 22 -17.66 -15.18 3.31
CA LYS A 22 -18.38 -15.08 4.58
C LYS A 22 -19.28 -16.28 4.83
N ALA A 23 -19.93 -16.80 3.78
CA ALA A 23 -20.76 -18.01 3.87
C ALA A 23 -19.93 -19.27 4.09
N ALA A 24 -18.78 -19.40 3.41
CA ALA A 24 -17.90 -20.56 3.53
C ALA A 24 -17.01 -20.55 4.79
N GLY A 25 -16.79 -19.39 5.42
CA GLY A 25 -15.90 -19.27 6.58
C GLY A 25 -14.41 -19.50 6.25
N ASP A 26 -14.06 -19.54 4.96
CA ASP A 26 -12.78 -20.05 4.48
C ASP A 26 -11.66 -18.99 4.58
N ARG A 27 -10.88 -19.10 5.65
CA ARG A 27 -9.71 -18.26 5.91
C ARG A 27 -8.55 -18.59 4.97
N ASP A 28 -8.50 -19.79 4.41
CA ASP A 28 -7.39 -20.27 3.58
C ASP A 28 -7.44 -19.66 2.18
N ILE A 29 -8.64 -19.50 1.61
CA ILE A 29 -8.81 -18.74 0.35
C ILE A 29 -8.39 -17.28 0.54
N THR A 30 -8.78 -16.67 1.67
CA THR A 30 -8.40 -15.28 1.98
C THR A 30 -6.88 -15.13 2.14
N ASN A 31 -6.22 -16.06 2.82
CA ASN A 31 -4.78 -16.08 3.00
C ASN A 31 -4.03 -16.30 1.68
N THR A 32 -4.54 -17.21 0.85
CA THR A 32 -4.01 -17.49 -0.49
C THR A 32 -4.10 -16.26 -1.38
N LEU A 33 -5.27 -15.59 -1.44
CA LEU A 33 -5.43 -14.35 -2.18
C LEU A 33 -4.43 -13.27 -1.72
N ARG A 34 -4.29 -13.08 -0.41
CA ARG A 34 -3.33 -12.11 0.15
C ARG A 34 -1.89 -12.45 -0.27
N ARG A 35 -1.53 -13.73 -0.33
CA ARG A 35 -0.22 -14.20 -0.79
C ARG A 35 -0.03 -13.90 -2.28
N GLU A 36 -1.01 -14.23 -3.11
CA GLU A 36 -0.97 -14.00 -4.56
C GLU A 36 -0.88 -12.50 -4.90
N LEU A 37 -1.68 -11.65 -4.23
CA LEU A 37 -1.62 -10.19 -4.39
C LEU A 37 -0.24 -9.64 -3.98
N ARG A 38 0.37 -10.15 -2.90
CA ARG A 38 1.72 -9.76 -2.49
C ARG A 38 2.80 -10.19 -3.47
N ALA A 39 2.63 -11.35 -4.10
CA ALA A 39 3.57 -11.85 -5.10
C ALA A 39 3.48 -11.02 -6.40
N GLY A 40 2.26 -10.80 -6.92
CA GLY A 40 2.06 -10.08 -8.18
C GLY A 40 2.42 -8.58 -8.12
N SER A 41 2.32 -7.97 -6.94
CA SER A 41 2.68 -6.55 -6.73
C SER A 41 4.14 -6.35 -6.29
N LYS A 42 4.95 -7.41 -6.18
CA LYS A 42 6.34 -7.34 -5.70
C LYS A 42 7.17 -6.32 -6.47
N GLU A 43 6.98 -6.26 -7.78
CA GLU A 43 7.68 -5.32 -8.66
C GLU A 43 7.35 -3.87 -8.32
N THR A 44 6.06 -3.51 -8.27
CA THR A 44 5.62 -2.16 -7.89
C THR A 44 6.08 -1.77 -6.48
N ARG A 45 6.04 -2.70 -5.53
CA ARG A 45 6.52 -2.46 -4.16
C ARG A 45 8.04 -2.22 -4.12
N THR A 46 8.78 -2.87 -5.01
CA THR A 46 10.22 -2.63 -5.18
C THR A 46 10.47 -1.27 -5.85
N ALA A 47 9.63 -0.87 -6.80
CA ALA A 47 9.68 0.45 -7.42
C ALA A 47 9.43 1.57 -6.40
N VAL A 48 8.48 1.41 -5.46
CA VAL A 48 8.28 2.36 -4.34
C VAL A 48 9.53 2.48 -3.48
N LYS A 49 10.15 1.35 -3.12
CA LYS A 49 11.41 1.34 -2.35
C LYS A 49 12.53 2.08 -3.10
N ARG A 50 12.65 1.85 -4.41
CA ARG A 50 13.65 2.51 -5.26
C ARG A 50 13.38 4.02 -5.37
N SER A 51 12.13 4.40 -5.58
CA SER A 51 11.72 5.81 -5.63
C SER A 51 12.02 6.54 -4.34
N ALA A 52 11.87 5.90 -3.18
CA ALA A 52 12.28 6.48 -1.90
C ALA A 52 13.78 6.81 -1.85
N ILE A 53 14.64 5.97 -2.44
CA ILE A 53 16.09 6.19 -2.47
C ILE A 53 16.46 7.35 -3.41
N GLU A 54 15.81 7.40 -4.57
CA GLU A 54 16.10 8.35 -5.67
C GLU A 54 15.48 9.73 -5.43
N THR A 55 14.30 9.80 -4.82
CA THR A 55 13.52 11.05 -4.68
C THR A 55 13.83 11.79 -3.38
N LEU A 56 14.08 11.07 -2.29
CA LEU A 56 14.25 11.68 -0.97
C LEU A 56 15.70 12.10 -0.72
N PRO A 57 15.93 13.13 0.11
CA PRO A 57 17.27 13.56 0.50
C PRO A 57 18.12 12.43 1.09
N ALA A 58 19.34 12.26 0.59
CA ALA A 58 20.28 11.25 1.07
C ALA A 58 20.99 11.64 2.38
N ARG A 59 21.17 12.95 2.61
CA ARG A 59 21.86 13.46 3.80
C ARG A 59 20.99 13.22 5.04
N GLY A 60 21.56 12.57 6.06
CA GLY A 60 20.84 12.19 7.28
C GLY A 60 20.08 10.85 7.21
N GLY A 61 20.20 10.10 6.10
CA GLY A 61 19.69 8.73 5.99
C GLY A 61 18.18 8.58 5.83
N LEU A 62 17.46 9.69 5.60
CA LEU A 62 16.01 9.69 5.41
C LEU A 62 15.57 8.78 4.26
N ASN A 63 16.28 8.84 3.13
CA ASN A 63 15.97 8.03 1.96
C ASN A 63 16.05 6.52 2.24
N ARG A 64 17.11 6.05 2.91
CA ARG A 64 17.26 4.64 3.34
C ARG A 64 16.22 4.25 4.38
N TRP A 65 15.91 5.15 5.29
CA TRP A 65 14.88 4.93 6.30
C TRP A 65 13.48 4.80 5.66
N ALA A 66 13.15 5.63 4.68
CA ALA A 66 11.87 5.61 3.97
C ALA A 66 11.77 4.48 2.95
N ALA A 67 12.91 3.97 2.46
CA ALA A 67 13.04 2.84 1.53
C ALA A 67 12.66 1.48 2.17
N THR A 68 11.41 1.39 2.61
CA THR A 68 10.78 0.18 3.16
C THR A 68 9.76 -0.35 2.18
N THR A 69 9.62 -1.67 2.09
CA THR A 69 8.62 -2.29 1.24
C THR A 69 7.22 -2.06 1.81
N PRO A 70 6.29 -1.45 1.07
CA PRO A 70 4.95 -1.17 1.58
C PRO A 70 4.13 -2.45 1.80
N GLY A 71 3.18 -2.42 2.72
CA GLY A 71 2.29 -3.54 3.03
C GLY A 71 1.09 -3.60 2.09
N ILE A 72 0.47 -4.78 2.00
CA ILE A 72 -0.82 -4.97 1.32
C ILE A 72 -1.80 -5.56 2.30
N THR A 73 -2.96 -4.94 2.37
CA THR A 73 -4.10 -5.34 3.18
C THR A 73 -5.29 -5.57 2.26
N ALA A 74 -5.79 -6.80 2.24
CA ALA A 74 -7.08 -7.12 1.62
C ALA A 74 -8.13 -7.23 2.73
N SER A 75 -9.06 -6.29 2.75
CA SER A 75 -10.24 -6.31 3.62
C SER A 75 -11.40 -6.88 2.82
N LEU A 76 -11.69 -8.16 3.03
CA LEU A 76 -12.79 -8.86 2.38
C LEU A 76 -13.98 -9.05 3.32
N SER A 77 -13.84 -8.69 4.60
CA SER A 77 -14.89 -8.78 5.60
C SER A 77 -15.46 -7.38 5.85
N GLY A 78 -16.73 -7.16 5.50
CA GLY A 78 -17.42 -5.89 5.75
C GLY A 78 -18.39 -5.50 4.64
N ARG A 79 -18.98 -4.30 4.77
CA ARG A 79 -19.95 -3.78 3.80
C ARG A 79 -19.31 -3.40 2.46
N ASN A 80 -18.05 -2.96 2.49
CA ASN A 80 -17.26 -2.52 1.33
C ASN A 80 -15.92 -3.27 1.29
N PRO A 81 -15.79 -4.37 0.53
CA PRO A 81 -14.51 -5.04 0.38
C PRO A 81 -13.54 -4.19 -0.44
N SER A 82 -12.29 -4.07 0.03
CA SER A 82 -11.25 -3.29 -0.64
C SER A 82 -9.86 -3.90 -0.47
N VAL A 83 -9.00 -3.59 -1.43
CA VAL A 83 -7.57 -3.91 -1.39
C VAL A 83 -6.79 -2.61 -1.27
N ARG A 84 -5.97 -2.51 -0.22
CA ARG A 84 -5.16 -1.33 0.07
C ARG A 84 -3.67 -1.65 0.10
N ILE A 85 -2.88 -0.80 -0.54
CA ILE A 85 -1.42 -0.77 -0.38
C ILE A 85 -1.11 0.39 0.57
N THR A 86 -0.47 0.09 1.71
CA THR A 86 -0.21 1.07 2.76
C THR A 86 1.23 1.01 3.22
N GLN A 87 1.83 2.17 3.47
CA GLN A 87 3.09 2.25 4.21
C GLN A 87 2.87 3.00 5.53
N ARG A 88 3.19 2.35 6.64
CA ARG A 88 3.08 2.94 7.98
C ARG A 88 4.39 2.77 8.73
N LYS A 89 4.83 3.82 9.41
CA LYS A 89 5.91 3.77 10.40
C LYS A 89 5.44 4.40 11.70
N ARG A 90 5.65 3.69 12.80
CA ARG A 90 5.20 4.14 14.12
C ARG A 90 5.87 5.47 14.48
N GLY A 91 5.07 6.46 14.87
CA GLY A 91 5.57 7.78 15.27
C GLY A 91 5.95 8.72 14.12
N HIS A 92 5.67 8.35 12.87
CA HIS A 92 6.01 9.18 11.72
C HIS A 92 4.85 9.31 10.74
N ASP A 93 4.68 10.52 10.24
CA ASP A 93 3.69 10.85 9.24
C ASP A 93 4.26 10.59 7.83
N ILE A 94 3.98 9.40 7.30
CA ILE A 94 4.38 9.01 5.94
C ILE A 94 3.56 9.79 4.89
N ALA A 95 2.35 10.22 5.23
CA ALA A 95 1.53 11.03 4.34
C ALA A 95 2.17 12.41 4.13
N ALA A 96 2.60 13.05 5.22
CA ALA A 96 3.33 14.32 5.13
C ALA A 96 4.65 14.16 4.36
N LEU A 97 5.37 13.06 4.58
CA LEU A 97 6.61 12.75 3.85
C LEU A 97 6.36 12.61 2.34
N ASP A 98 5.32 11.88 1.95
CA ASP A 98 4.96 11.73 0.54
C ASP A 98 4.41 13.03 -0.07
N ALA A 99 3.72 13.85 0.72
CA ALA A 99 3.27 15.18 0.33
C ALA A 99 4.40 16.20 0.17
N GLY A 100 5.62 15.86 0.59
CA GLY A 100 6.81 16.70 0.40
C GLY A 100 7.26 17.46 1.66
N THR A 101 6.81 17.07 2.85
CA THR A 101 7.16 17.77 4.09
C THR A 101 7.76 16.83 5.13
N VAL A 102 8.91 17.21 5.68
CA VAL A 102 9.59 16.49 6.77
C VAL A 102 9.69 17.38 7.99
N ARG A 103 9.26 16.89 9.15
CA ARG A 103 9.53 17.54 10.43
C ARG A 103 10.72 16.90 11.13
N HIS A 104 11.69 17.71 11.51
CA HIS A 104 12.86 17.26 12.25
C HIS A 104 13.27 18.27 13.33
N PRO A 105 13.89 17.82 14.43
CA PRO A 105 14.50 18.72 15.39
C PRO A 105 15.73 19.39 14.78
N ILE A 106 16.01 20.61 15.20
CA ILE A 106 17.27 21.29 14.85
C ILE A 106 18.42 20.60 15.60
N TYR A 107 19.54 20.37 14.91
CA TYR A 107 20.74 19.81 15.54
C TYR A 107 21.17 20.65 16.74
N GLY A 108 21.44 20.00 17.88
CA GLY A 108 21.78 20.68 19.14
C GLY A 108 20.59 21.28 19.90
N ARG A 109 19.43 21.51 19.27
CA ARG A 109 18.20 22.05 19.90
C ARG A 109 17.02 21.11 19.71
N ARG A 110 17.06 19.96 20.40
CA ARG A 110 16.07 18.86 20.26
C ARG A 110 14.61 19.24 20.57
N LYS A 111 14.38 20.36 21.26
CA LYS A 111 13.04 20.88 21.58
C LYS A 111 12.42 21.73 20.46
N THR A 112 13.24 22.21 19.53
CA THR A 112 12.78 23.06 18.42
C THR A 112 12.64 22.21 17.17
N TRP A 113 11.41 22.09 16.67
CA TRP A 113 11.07 21.32 15.49
C TRP A 113 10.79 22.25 14.32
N VAL A 114 11.42 21.97 13.19
CA VAL A 114 11.19 22.70 11.95
C VAL A 114 10.61 21.77 10.89
N ALA A 115 9.80 22.33 10.01
CA ALA A 115 9.37 21.66 8.80
C ALA A 115 10.34 22.02 7.67
N GLN A 116 10.72 21.03 6.88
CA GLN A 116 11.55 21.17 5.70
C GLN A 116 10.79 20.61 4.50
N ASP A 117 10.80 21.36 3.41
CA ASP A 117 10.25 20.91 2.14
C ASP A 117 11.23 19.98 1.42
N ILE A 118 10.68 18.91 0.86
CA ILE A 118 11.39 17.86 0.14
C ILE A 118 10.60 17.50 -1.12
N THR A 119 11.24 16.77 -2.03
CA THR A 119 10.58 16.32 -3.26
C THR A 119 9.41 15.37 -2.94
N PRO A 120 8.18 15.68 -3.37
CA PRO A 120 6.99 14.87 -3.08
C PRO A 120 6.85 13.67 -4.03
N GLY A 121 6.00 12.73 -3.61
CA GLY A 121 5.47 11.65 -4.44
C GLY A 121 6.35 10.41 -4.52
N PHE A 122 7.26 10.20 -3.57
CA PHE A 122 8.11 9.00 -3.56
C PHE A 122 7.29 7.70 -3.45
N PHE A 123 6.12 7.76 -2.84
CA PHE A 123 5.21 6.64 -2.66
C PHE A 123 4.09 6.65 -3.71
N THR A 124 3.48 7.82 -3.94
CA THR A 124 2.31 7.92 -4.81
C THR A 124 2.66 7.75 -6.29
N LYS A 125 3.74 8.38 -6.79
CA LYS A 125 4.08 8.36 -8.23
C LYS A 125 4.36 6.95 -8.79
N PRO A 126 5.13 6.07 -8.12
CA PRO A 126 5.36 4.71 -8.62
C PRO A 126 4.08 3.87 -8.65
N ILE A 127 3.16 4.11 -7.72
CA ILE A 127 1.90 3.37 -7.65
C ILE A 127 0.92 3.87 -8.71
N GLU A 128 0.84 5.18 -8.96
CA GLU A 128 0.04 5.75 -10.04
C GLU A 128 0.50 5.25 -11.40
N ARG A 129 1.82 5.19 -11.64
CA ARG A 129 2.39 4.65 -12.87
C ARG A 129 1.98 3.19 -13.11
N ASP A 130 1.96 2.38 -12.05
CA ASP A 130 1.64 0.95 -12.14
C ASP A 130 0.14 0.67 -11.84
N ALA A 131 -0.71 1.71 -11.72
CA ALA A 131 -2.07 1.59 -11.22
C ALA A 131 -2.93 0.64 -12.04
N ASP A 132 -2.84 0.70 -13.38
CA ASP A 132 -3.60 -0.19 -14.26
C ASP A 132 -3.16 -1.65 -14.13
N LYS A 133 -1.86 -1.89 -13.99
CA LYS A 133 -1.31 -3.23 -13.74
C LYS A 133 -1.81 -3.79 -12.41
N LEU A 134 -1.80 -2.96 -11.36
CA LEU A 134 -2.31 -3.34 -10.04
C LEU A 134 -3.82 -3.60 -10.07
N ARG A 135 -4.61 -2.77 -10.76
CA ARG A 135 -6.07 -2.97 -10.92
C ARG A 135 -6.39 -4.28 -11.65
N ARG A 136 -5.66 -4.59 -12.73
CA ARG A 136 -5.81 -5.86 -13.46
C ARG A 136 -5.45 -7.05 -12.58
N LEU A 137 -4.30 -7.00 -11.90
CA LEU A 137 -3.88 -8.05 -10.97
C LEU A 137 -4.93 -8.29 -9.87
N VAL A 138 -5.44 -7.23 -9.25
CA VAL A 138 -6.49 -7.35 -8.23
C VAL A 138 -7.74 -8.01 -8.81
N THR A 139 -8.19 -7.56 -9.99
CA THR A 139 -9.38 -8.10 -10.65
C THR A 139 -9.23 -9.58 -11.00
N GLU A 140 -8.08 -9.97 -11.54
CA GLU A 140 -7.73 -11.35 -11.90
C GLU A 140 -7.73 -12.24 -10.65
N LYS A 141 -6.95 -11.89 -9.62
CA LYS A 141 -6.82 -12.73 -8.42
C LYS A 141 -8.11 -12.81 -7.60
N VAL A 142 -8.91 -11.76 -7.60
CA VAL A 142 -10.26 -11.80 -7.00
C VAL A 142 -11.18 -12.74 -7.78
N SER A 143 -11.09 -12.74 -9.12
CA SER A 143 -11.89 -13.65 -9.96
C SER A 143 -11.45 -15.10 -9.72
N ASP A 144 -10.15 -15.39 -9.68
CA ASP A 144 -9.61 -16.71 -9.38
C ASP A 144 -10.09 -17.22 -8.02
N ALA A 145 -10.01 -16.37 -6.99
CA ALA A 145 -10.49 -16.70 -5.65
C ALA A 145 -12.00 -16.95 -5.62
N ALA A 146 -12.79 -16.21 -6.41
CA ALA A 146 -14.24 -16.37 -6.48
C ALA A 146 -14.64 -17.68 -7.17
N THR A 147 -13.89 -18.11 -8.18
CA THR A 147 -14.07 -19.42 -8.83
C THR A 147 -13.75 -20.55 -7.87
N ARG A 148 -12.61 -20.49 -7.15
CA ARG A 148 -12.22 -21.49 -6.14
C ARG A 148 -13.28 -21.61 -5.04
N ALA A 149 -13.79 -20.48 -4.55
CA ALA A 149 -14.85 -20.46 -3.54
C ALA A 149 -16.20 -20.99 -4.06
N ALA A 150 -16.41 -21.07 -5.37
CA ALA A 150 -17.63 -21.62 -5.98
C ALA A 150 -17.52 -23.11 -6.32
N SER A 151 -16.30 -23.67 -6.31
CA SER A 151 -16.01 -25.09 -6.55
C SER A 151 -15.96 -25.92 -5.27
N LEU A 152 -16.26 -25.31 -4.12
CA LEU A 152 -16.49 -25.94 -2.81
C LEU A 152 -17.99 -26.16 -2.60
#